data_AF-A0A8S2GC27-F1
#
_entry.id   AF-A0A8S2GC27-F1
#
_cell.length_a   1.000
_cell.length_b   1.000
_cell.length_c   1.000
_cell.angle_alpha   90.00
_cell.angle_beta   90.00
_cell.angle_gamma   90.00
#
_symmetry.space_group_name_H-M   'P 1'
#
loop_
_entity.id
_entity.type
_entity.pdbx_description
1 polymer ?
#
loop_
_entity_poly.entity_id
_entity_poly.type
_entity_poly.pdbx_seq_one_letter_code
_entity_poly.pdbx_strand_id
1 'polypeptide(L)'
;KLTGVSTFRIVWTSKAGANQRSGRAGRTAPGHCYRLYSSAVFNDEFEIYSSPEIAHKPVEDLVLQLKTLNIDHIENFPFPTPPDKQSIYAAEKLLLNLGALETIETSQ
;
A
#
# COMPACT_ATOMS: atom_id res chain seq x y z
N LYS A 1 2.22 -18.57 -2.78
CA LYS A 1 0.91 -18.80 -2.11
C LYS A 1 0.52 -17.49 -1.47
N LEU A 2 -0.51 -16.81 -1.97
CA LEU A 2 -1.03 -15.57 -1.41
C LEU A 2 -1.81 -15.93 -0.14
N THR A 3 -1.13 -16.02 0.99
CA THR A 3 -1.80 -16.12 2.29
C THR A 3 -2.34 -14.74 2.60
N GLY A 4 -3.66 -14.54 2.66
CA GLY A 4 -4.31 -13.25 2.94
C GLY A 4 -4.09 -12.71 4.36
N VAL A 5 -2.86 -12.83 4.87
CA VAL A 5 -2.43 -12.49 6.21
C VAL A 5 -1.34 -11.43 6.11
N SER A 6 -1.59 -10.26 6.67
CA SER A 6 -0.61 -9.20 6.81
C SER A 6 0.41 -9.54 7.89
N THR A 7 1.70 -9.25 7.66
CA THR A 7 2.77 -9.45 8.64
C THR A 7 3.54 -8.15 8.84
N PHE A 8 3.91 -7.86 10.10
CA PHE A 8 4.83 -6.77 10.41
C PHE A 8 6.28 -7.24 10.26
N ARG A 9 7.00 -6.68 9.30
CA ARG A 9 8.41 -7.01 9.03
C ARG A 9 9.27 -5.75 9.13
N ILE A 10 10.45 -5.90 9.74
CA ILE A 10 11.48 -4.87 9.69
C ILE A 10 12.12 -4.91 8.30
N VAL A 11 12.07 -3.79 7.61
CA VAL A 11 12.65 -3.60 6.27
C VAL A 11 13.49 -2.34 6.25
N TRP A 12 14.37 -2.21 5.24
CA TRP A 12 15.11 -0.99 5.02
C TRP A 12 14.16 0.18 4.73
N THR A 13 14.54 1.37 5.18
CA THR A 13 13.84 2.61 4.79
C THR A 13 14.24 3.00 3.37
N SER A 14 13.38 3.74 2.67
CA SER A 14 13.78 4.40 1.42
C SER A 14 14.74 5.56 1.69
N LYS A 15 15.51 5.94 0.66
CA LYS A 15 16.36 7.14 0.67
C LYS A 15 15.54 8.39 0.94
N ALA A 16 14.37 8.52 0.30
CA ALA A 16 13.43 9.61 0.54
C ALA A 16 13.01 9.68 2.03
N GLY A 17 12.67 8.53 2.64
CA GLY A 17 12.30 8.47 4.05
C GLY A 17 13.45 8.85 4.99
N ALA A 18 14.66 8.34 4.73
CA ALA A 18 15.85 8.70 5.50
C ALA A 18 16.20 10.20 5.38
N ASN A 19 16.08 10.77 4.18
CA ASN A 19 16.30 12.18 3.93
C ASN A 19 15.26 13.07 4.63
N GLN A 20 13.99 12.64 4.65
CA GLN A 20 12.94 13.32 5.41
C GLN A 20 13.29 13.35 6.91
N ARG A 21 13.77 12.24 7.47
CA ARG A 21 14.21 12.17 8.89
C ARG A 21 15.37 13.11 9.18
N SER A 22 16.39 13.16 8.32
CA SER A 22 17.48 14.14 8.48
C SER A 22 17.00 15.59 8.36
N GLY A 23 16.05 15.86 7.47
CA GLY A 23 15.45 17.20 7.34
C GLY A 23 14.69 17.64 8.59
N ARG A 24 14.07 16.70 9.32
CA ARG A 24 13.37 17.00 10.59
C ARG A 24 14.32 17.47 11.70
N ALA A 25 15.59 17.06 11.67
CA ALA A 25 16.58 17.50 12.67
C ALA A 25 16.97 18.97 12.50
N GLY A 26 16.87 19.52 11.29
CA GLY A 26 17.31 20.87 10.95
C GLY A 26 16.19 21.89 10.72
N ARG A 27 15.01 21.73 11.34
CA ARG A 27 13.83 22.55 11.02
C ARG A 27 13.95 24.03 11.39
N THR A 28 14.62 24.33 12.50
CA THR A 28 14.68 25.68 13.09
C THR A 28 16.11 26.20 13.22
N ALA A 29 17.08 25.30 13.37
CA ALA A 29 18.49 25.59 13.52
C ALA A 29 19.31 24.45 12.88
N PRO A 30 20.62 24.64 12.66
CA PRO A 30 21.50 23.55 12.21
C PRO A 30 21.37 22.34 13.13
N GLY A 31 21.04 21.19 12.54
CA GLY A 31 20.84 19.93 13.26
C GLY A 31 21.75 18.83 12.73
N HIS A 32 22.10 17.89 13.60
CA HIS A 32 22.88 16.71 13.24
C HIS A 32 21.98 15.47 13.16
N CYS A 33 22.14 14.67 12.11
CA CYS A 33 21.47 13.39 11.95
C CYS A 33 22.52 12.28 11.84
N TYR A 34 22.62 11.46 12.89
CA TYR A 34 23.50 10.31 12.91
C TYR A 34 22.80 9.10 12.31
N ARG A 35 23.34 8.58 11.20
CA ARG A 35 22.82 7.40 10.50
C ARG A 35 23.61 6.18 10.94
N LEU A 36 22.94 5.19 11.54
CA LEU A 36 23.55 3.94 12.02
C LEU A 36 23.67 2.89 10.91
N TYR A 37 24.13 3.31 9.73
CA TYR A 37 24.38 2.48 8.56
C TYR A 37 25.44 3.15 7.69
N SER A 38 26.16 2.36 6.88
CA SER A 38 27.23 2.89 6.04
C SER A 38 26.68 3.69 4.85
N SER A 39 27.52 4.57 4.30
CA SER A 39 27.20 5.32 3.07
C SER A 39 26.99 4.39 1.87
N ALA A 40 27.74 3.28 1.79
CA ALA A 40 27.57 2.27 0.75
C ALA A 40 26.17 1.65 0.82
N VAL A 41 25.72 1.20 2.00
CA VAL A 41 24.37 0.63 2.18
C VAL A 41 23.29 1.64 1.81
N PHE A 42 23.46 2.91 2.21
CA PHE A 42 22.52 3.97 1.83
C PHE A 42 22.44 4.19 0.32
N ASN A 43 23.55 4.06 -0.41
CA ASN A 43 23.60 4.33 -1.83
C ASN A 43 23.19 3.13 -2.70
N ASP A 44 23.59 1.93 -2.31
CA ASP A 44 23.47 0.74 -3.15
C ASP A 44 22.25 -0.12 -2.80
N GLU A 45 21.86 -0.21 -1.52
CA GLU A 45 20.77 -1.08 -1.09
C GLU A 45 19.43 -0.37 -0.92
N PHE A 46 19.43 0.93 -0.60
CA PHE A 46 18.17 1.63 -0.33
C PHE A 46 17.48 2.04 -1.63
N GLU A 47 16.20 1.69 -1.73
CA GLU A 47 15.32 2.19 -2.78
C GLU A 47 15.18 3.72 -2.67
N ILE A 48 15.05 4.38 -3.82
CA ILE A 48 14.95 5.85 -3.87
C ILE A 48 13.67 6.32 -3.16
N TYR A 49 12.55 5.68 -3.47
CA TYR A 49 11.23 5.95 -2.91
C TYR A 49 10.66 4.70 -2.28
N SER A 50 9.77 4.85 -1.29
CA SER A 50 9.06 3.70 -0.72
C SER A 50 8.02 3.20 -1.71
N SER A 51 7.83 1.88 -1.75
CA SER A 51 6.78 1.26 -2.55
C SER A 51 5.39 1.81 -2.14
N PRO A 52 4.43 1.92 -3.09
CA PRO A 52 3.10 2.42 -2.80
C PRO A 52 2.37 1.58 -1.75
N GLU A 53 1.64 2.25 -0.86
CA GLU A 53 0.93 1.58 0.24
C GLU A 53 -0.18 0.63 -0.26
N ILE A 54 -0.80 0.96 -1.40
CA ILE A 54 -1.82 0.14 -2.07
C ILE A 54 -1.30 -1.24 -2.51
N ALA A 55 0.02 -1.39 -2.71
CA ALA A 55 0.62 -2.67 -3.06
C ALA A 55 0.91 -3.56 -1.84
N HIS A 56 0.91 -2.99 -0.63
CA HIS A 56 1.21 -3.71 0.61
C HIS A 56 -0.04 -4.03 1.43
N LYS A 57 -1.10 -3.25 1.28
CA LYS A 57 -2.33 -3.44 2.03
C LYS A 57 -3.26 -4.47 1.37
N PRO A 58 -3.95 -5.28 2.18
CA PRO A 58 -5.03 -6.13 1.71
C PRO A 58 -6.15 -5.22 1.15
N VAL A 59 -6.63 -5.51 -0.07
CA VAL A 59 -7.50 -4.60 -0.85
C VAL A 59 -8.98 -4.76 -0.53
N GLU A 60 -9.35 -5.68 0.35
CA GLU A 60 -10.72 -5.98 0.77
C GLU A 60 -11.44 -4.75 1.33
N ASP A 61 -10.76 -4.00 2.22
CA ASP A 61 -11.31 -2.79 2.82
C ASP A 61 -11.52 -1.68 1.78
N LEU A 62 -10.57 -1.54 0.85
CA LEU A 62 -10.66 -0.60 -0.26
C LEU A 62 -11.80 -0.97 -1.22
N VAL A 63 -11.92 -2.24 -1.61
CA VAL A 63 -12.97 -2.76 -2.49
C VAL A 63 -14.34 -2.53 -1.85
N LEU A 64 -14.48 -2.85 -0.56
CA LEU A 64 -15.72 -2.62 0.17
C LEU A 64 -16.07 -1.12 0.20
N GLN A 65 -15.11 -0.26 0.52
CA GLN A 65 -15.31 1.19 0.53
C GLN A 65 -15.75 1.72 -0.84
N LEU A 66 -15.12 1.27 -1.93
CA LEU A 66 -15.50 1.69 -3.29
C LEU A 66 -16.92 1.24 -3.65
N LYS A 67 -17.31 0.02 -3.28
CA LYS A 67 -18.68 -0.49 -3.48
C LYS A 67 -19.71 0.32 -2.67
N THR A 68 -19.38 0.75 -1.44
CA THR A 68 -20.27 1.63 -0.66
C THR A 68 -20.46 3.02 -1.29
N LEU A 69 -19.53 3.45 -2.14
CA LEU A 69 -19.62 4.69 -2.91
C LEU A 69 -20.35 4.51 -4.26
N ASN A 70 -21.01 3.36 -4.48
CA ASN A 70 -21.68 2.97 -5.73
C ASN A 70 -20.74 2.93 -6.94
N ILE A 71 -19.48 2.59 -6.73
CA ILE A 71 -18.52 2.34 -7.82
C ILE A 71 -18.54 0.84 -8.12
N ASP A 72 -19.37 0.44 -9.07
CA ASP A 72 -19.55 -0.97 -9.41
C ASP A 72 -18.32 -1.56 -10.10
N HIS A 73 -17.67 -0.77 -10.96
CA HIS A 73 -16.57 -1.22 -11.82
C HIS A 73 -15.24 -0.70 -11.30
N ILE A 74 -14.67 -1.39 -10.31
CA ILE A 74 -13.40 -1.02 -9.67
C ILE A 74 -12.24 -1.03 -10.68
N GLU A 75 -12.29 -1.88 -11.72
CA GLU A 75 -11.29 -1.91 -12.79
C GLU A 75 -11.19 -0.59 -13.57
N ASN A 76 -12.29 0.16 -13.66
CA ASN A 76 -12.35 1.43 -14.39
C ASN A 76 -12.04 2.63 -13.49
N PHE A 77 -11.79 2.41 -12.20
CA PHE A 77 -11.48 3.49 -11.28
C PHE A 77 -10.07 4.04 -11.57
N PRO A 78 -9.91 5.38 -11.71
CA PRO A 78 -8.64 5.98 -12.09
C PRO A 78 -7.66 6.02 -10.92
N PHE A 79 -7.05 4.88 -10.60
CA PHE A 79 -6.00 4.79 -9.58
C PHE A 79 -4.68 5.43 -10.08
N PRO A 80 -3.97 6.20 -9.25
CA PRO A 80 -2.61 6.66 -9.56
C PRO A 80 -1.63 5.51 -9.80
N THR A 81 -1.84 4.40 -9.10
CA THR A 81 -1.14 3.13 -9.34
C THR A 81 -2.17 2.03 -9.10
N PRO A 82 -2.61 1.30 -10.14
CA PRO A 82 -3.65 0.31 -10.00
C PRO A 82 -3.17 -0.87 -9.15
N PRO A 83 -4.02 -1.40 -8.25
CA PRO A 83 -3.72 -2.65 -7.54
C PRO A 83 -3.72 -3.83 -8.51
N ASP A 84 -3.13 -4.94 -8.10
CA ASP A 84 -3.13 -6.17 -8.88
C ASP A 84 -4.55 -6.74 -9.04
N LYS A 85 -4.90 -7.13 -10.28
CA LYS A 85 -6.24 -7.64 -10.60
C LYS A 85 -6.58 -8.92 -9.85
N GLN A 86 -5.60 -9.79 -9.62
CA GLN A 86 -5.83 -11.04 -8.86
C GLN A 86 -6.20 -10.73 -7.41
N SER A 87 -5.60 -9.69 -6.84
CA SER A 87 -5.90 -9.21 -5.49
C SER A 87 -7.33 -8.66 -5.38
N ILE A 88 -7.79 -7.89 -6.38
CA ILE A 88 -9.19 -7.40 -6.44
C ILE A 88 -10.17 -8.57 -6.52
N TYR A 89 -9.93 -9.54 -7.41
CA TYR A 89 -10.80 -10.71 -7.56
C TYR A 89 -10.86 -11.56 -6.27
N ALA A 90 -9.71 -11.75 -5.61
CA ALA A 90 -9.64 -12.46 -4.35
C ALA A 90 -10.44 -11.73 -3.24
N ALA A 91 -10.36 -10.40 -3.21
CA ALA A 91 -11.12 -9.58 -2.27
C ALA A 91 -12.63 -9.63 -2.52
N GLU A 92 -13.09 -9.53 -3.78
CA GLU A 92 -14.51 -9.68 -4.11
C GLU A 92 -15.05 -11.05 -3.69
N LYS A 93 -14.31 -12.12 -3.98
CA LYS A 93 -14.68 -13.48 -3.56
C LYS A 93 -14.74 -13.60 -2.03
N LEU A 94 -13.83 -12.97 -1.31
CA LEU A 94 -13.81 -12.97 0.15
C LEU A 94 -15.02 -12.21 0.70
N LEU A 95 -15.33 -11.02 0.17
CA LEU A 95 -16.47 -10.21 0.61
C LEU A 95 -17.81 -10.87 0.31
N LEU A 96 -17.94 -11.58 -0.82
CA LEU A 96 -19.09 -12.44 -1.12
C LEU A 96 -19.23 -13.56 -0.09
N ASN A 97 -18.13 -14.25 0.25
CA ASN A 97 -18.15 -15.31 1.26
C ASN A 97 -18.49 -14.79 2.67
N LEU A 98 -18.15 -13.53 2.98
CA LEU A 98 -18.52 -12.86 4.23
C LEU A 98 -19.96 -12.34 4.24
N GLY A 99 -20.67 -12.37 3.11
CA GLY A 99 -22.00 -11.78 2.97
C GLY A 99 -22.01 -10.24 2.99
N ALA A 100 -20.85 -9.60 2.79
CA ALA A 100 -20.74 -8.14 2.71
C ALA A 100 -21.10 -7.62 1.31
N LEU A 101 -21.04 -8.49 0.30
CA LEU A 101 -21.52 -8.24 -1.05
C LEU A 101 -22.59 -9.28 -1.39
N GLU A 102 -23.63 -8.85 -2.09
CA GLU A 102 -24.60 -9.75 -2.70
C GLU A 102 -24.32 -9.82 -4.20
N THR A 103 -24.41 -11.03 -4.76
CA THR A 103 -24.51 -11.17 -6.21
C THR A 103 -25.86 -10.57 -6.59
N ILE A 104 -25.86 -9.36 -7.15
CA ILE A 104 -27.06 -8.81 -7.77
C ILE A 104 -27.31 -9.68 -9.00
N GLU A 105 -28.17 -10.70 -8.86
CA GLU A 105 -28.75 -11.39 -9.99
C GLU A 105 -29.60 -10.36 -10.71
N THR A 106 -29.05 -9.74 -11.77
CA THR A 106 -29.81 -8.89 -12.67
C THR A 106 -30.91 -9.75 -13.28
N SER A 107 -32.09 -9.65 -12.69
CA SER A 107 -33.31 -10.24 -13.21
C SER A 107 -33.71 -9.47 -14.45
N GLN A 108 -33.32 -10.00 -15.62
CA GLN A 108 -33.75 -9.65 -16.98
C GLN A 108 -33.41 -8.27 -17.54
#